data_AF-F9XD51-F1
#
_entry.id   AF-F9XD51-F1
#
_cell.length_a   1.000
_cell.length_b   1.000
_cell.length_c   1.000
_cell.angle_alpha   90.00
_cell.angle_beta   90.00
_cell.angle_gamma   90.00
#
_symmetry.space_group_name_H-M   'P 1'
#
loop_
_entity.id
_entity.type
_entity.pdbx_description
1 polymer ?
#
loop_
_entity_poly.entity_id
_entity_poly.type
_entity_poly.pdbx_seq_one_letter_code
_entity_poly.pdbx_strand_id
1 'polypeptide(L)'
;NEVKEVVVEKPDVKVTEDMKITFLGNIERTVENMALIKGATPGEYQVLEGGSVLCTEDRVVIGAVADTFGRVQEPLYSVAFTNAKE
;
A
#
# COMPACT_ATOMS: atom_id res chain seq x y z
N ASN A 1 17.08 4.18 -24.93
CA ASN A 1 16.63 4.66 -23.61
C ASN A 1 16.03 3.48 -22.88
N GLU A 2 16.85 2.85 -22.05
CA GLU A 2 16.44 1.75 -21.18
C GLU A 2 15.65 2.37 -20.02
N VAL A 3 14.34 2.13 -19.97
CA VAL A 3 13.55 2.44 -18.78
C VAL A 3 13.97 1.41 -17.74
N LYS A 4 14.88 1.81 -16.84
CA LYS A 4 15.22 0.98 -15.67
C LYS A 4 13.92 0.67 -14.95
N GLU A 5 13.52 -0.60 -14.94
CA GLU A 5 12.51 -1.08 -14.02
C GLU A 5 13.00 -0.72 -12.62
N VAL A 6 12.35 0.28 -12.01
CA VAL A 6 12.58 0.62 -10.62
C VAL A 6 12.00 -0.54 -9.83
N VAL A 7 12.88 -1.48 -9.45
CA VAL A 7 12.54 -2.56 -8.53
C VAL A 7 12.24 -1.88 -7.20
N VAL A 8 10.96 -1.65 -6.94
CA VAL A 8 10.50 -1.26 -5.61
C VAL A 8 10.75 -2.46 -4.71
N GLU A 9 11.81 -2.39 -3.91
CA GLU A 9 12.11 -3.42 -2.94
C GLU A 9 10.94 -3.51 -1.96
N LYS A 10 10.32 -4.70 -1.90
CA LYS A 10 9.30 -4.94 -0.89
C LYS A 10 9.97 -4.74 0.48
N PRO A 11 9.35 -3.98 1.39
CA PRO A 11 9.90 -3.82 2.72
C PRO A 11 10.03 -5.22 3.35
N ASP A 12 11.23 -5.58 3.78
CA ASP A 12 11.53 -6.85 4.46
C ASP A 12 11.01 -6.79 5.91
N VAL A 13 9.69 -6.69 6.03
CA VAL A 13 8.97 -6.58 7.29
C VAL A 13 8.13 -7.84 7.45
N LYS A 14 8.44 -8.64 8.46
CA LYS A 14 7.58 -9.75 8.87
C LYS A 14 6.48 -9.21 9.75
N VAL A 15 5.25 -9.19 9.24
CA VAL A 15 4.06 -8.93 10.04
C VAL A 15 3.84 -10.14 10.95
N THR A 16 4.29 -10.03 12.20
CA THR A 16 4.13 -11.09 13.21
C THR A 16 2.67 -11.21 13.63
N GLU A 17 2.29 -12.36 14.20
CA GLU A 17 0.90 -12.61 14.61
C GLU A 17 0.36 -11.63 15.67
N ASP A 18 1.27 -11.11 16.50
CA ASP A 18 1.00 -10.14 17.55
C ASP A 18 0.72 -8.71 17.00
N MET A 19 1.14 -8.42 15.76
CA MET A 19 0.85 -7.13 15.14
C MET A 19 -0.63 -7.01 14.80
N LYS A 20 -1.23 -5.90 15.25
CA LYS A 20 -2.61 -5.53 14.92
C LYS A 20 -2.69 -5.10 13.46
N ILE A 21 -3.34 -5.91 12.63
CA ILE A 21 -3.76 -5.49 11.29
C ILE A 21 -5.03 -4.67 11.43
N THR A 22 -5.07 -3.53 10.73
CA THR A 22 -6.26 -2.69 10.65
C THR A 22 -6.68 -2.60 9.19
N PHE A 23 -7.98 -2.73 8.94
CA PHE A 23 -8.50 -2.63 7.59
C PHE A 23 -8.27 -1.20 7.06
N LEU A 24 -7.41 -1.08 6.05
CA LEU A 24 -7.15 0.20 5.39
C LEU A 24 -8.31 0.58 4.47
N GLY A 25 -8.77 -0.36 3.65
CA GLY A 25 -9.67 -0.08 2.54
C GLY A 25 -9.59 -1.13 1.44
N ASN A 26 -10.22 -0.82 0.30
CA ASN A 26 -10.29 -1.73 -0.85
C ASN A 26 -9.43 -1.19 -2.00
N ILE A 27 -8.88 -2.10 -2.81
CA ILE A 27 -8.20 -1.73 -4.06
C ILE A 27 -9.25 -1.13 -5.00
N GLU A 28 -9.13 0.17 -5.26
CA GLU A 28 -9.99 0.90 -6.19
C GLU A 28 -9.55 0.62 -7.63
N ARG A 29 -8.23 0.63 -7.86
CA ARG A 29 -7.66 0.42 -9.19
C ARG A 29 -6.20 -0.02 -9.13
N THR A 30 -5.79 -0.86 -10.07
CA THR A 30 -4.37 -1.17 -10.31
C THR A 30 -3.91 -0.55 -11.63
N VAL A 31 -2.76 0.10 -11.63
CA VAL A 31 -2.14 0.73 -12.80
C VAL A 31 -0.68 0.29 -12.85
N GLU A 32 -0.31 -0.46 -13.91
CA GLU A 32 1.03 -1.04 -14.06
C GLU A 32 1.47 -1.82 -12.80
N ASN A 33 2.48 -1.32 -12.10
CA ASN A 33 3.05 -1.89 -10.87
C ASN A 33 2.60 -1.13 -9.61
N MET A 34 1.46 -0.42 -9.69
CA MET A 34 0.94 0.40 -8.59
C MET A 34 -0.53 0.10 -8.32
N ALA A 35 -0.89 -0.09 -7.06
CA ALA A 35 -2.26 -0.24 -6.59
C ALA A 35 -2.72 1.07 -5.96
N LEU A 36 -3.92 1.50 -6.31
CA LEU A 36 -4.65 2.56 -5.66
C LEU A 36 -5.66 1.94 -4.71
N ILE A 37 -5.56 2.30 -3.45
CA ILE A 37 -6.40 1.80 -2.37
C ILE A 37 -7.26 2.95 -1.88
N LYS A 38 -8.57 2.75 -1.89
CA LYS A 38 -9.52 3.69 -1.30
C LYS A 38 -9.67 3.38 0.18
N GLY A 39 -9.24 4.33 1.01
CA GLY A 39 -9.36 4.25 2.45
C GLY A 39 -10.81 4.14 2.89
N ALA A 40 -11.11 3.16 3.73
CA ALA A 40 -12.42 3.02 4.37
C ALA A 40 -12.56 3.96 5.59
N THR A 41 -11.44 4.34 6.19
CA THR A 41 -11.40 5.28 7.31
C THR A 41 -11.10 6.69 6.80
N PRO A 42 -11.85 7.73 7.23
CA PRO A 42 -11.54 9.11 6.88
C PRO A 42 -10.18 9.53 7.45
N GLY A 43 -9.45 10.35 6.70
CA GLY A 43 -8.15 10.92 7.11
C GLY A 43 -8.21 11.80 8.36
N GLU A 44 -9.39 12.25 8.77
CA GLU A 44 -9.63 12.91 10.08
C GLU A 44 -9.39 11.97 11.27
N TYR A 45 -9.61 10.67 11.08
CA TYR A 45 -9.43 9.66 12.12
C TYR A 45 -8.07 8.97 12.00
N GLN A 46 -7.67 8.65 10.77
CA GLN A 46 -6.43 7.94 10.51
C GLN A 46 -5.95 8.23 9.09
N VAL A 47 -4.72 8.75 8.99
CA VAL A 47 -4.01 8.88 7.72
C VAL A 47 -2.71 8.08 7.80
N LEU A 48 -2.40 7.34 6.74
CA LEU A 48 -1.09 6.72 6.61
C LEU A 48 -0.11 7.70 5.95
N GLU A 49 1.10 7.74 6.50
CA GLU A 49 2.22 8.44 5.89
C GLU A 49 2.95 7.53 4.89
N GLY A 50 3.67 8.16 3.96
CA GLY A 50 4.54 7.44 3.03
C GLY A 50 5.54 6.56 3.77
N GLY A 51 5.74 5.34 3.27
CA GLY A 51 6.54 4.30 3.92
C GLY A 51 5.76 3.37 4.85
N SER A 52 4.47 3.63 5.10
CA SER A 52 3.62 2.71 5.87
C SER A 52 3.48 1.37 5.15
N VAL A 53 3.81 0.26 5.83
CA VAL A 53 3.74 -1.08 5.25
C VAL A 53 2.30 -1.55 5.16
N LEU A 54 1.93 -2.08 3.99
CA LEU A 54 0.64 -2.69 3.76
C LEU A 54 0.78 -4.19 3.60
N CYS A 55 -0.19 -4.90 4.15
CA CYS A 55 -0.29 -6.35 4.05
C CYS A 55 -1.73 -6.77 3.74
N THR A 56 -1.87 -7.97 3.18
CA THR A 56 -3.17 -8.63 3.03
C THR A 56 -3.65 -9.21 4.36
N GLU A 57 -4.89 -9.69 4.40
CA GLU A 57 -5.45 -10.42 5.55
C GLU A 57 -4.61 -11.65 5.93
N ASP A 58 -3.94 -12.26 4.94
CA ASP A 58 -3.00 -13.37 5.14
C ASP A 58 -1.63 -12.92 5.69
N ARG A 59 -1.48 -11.67 6.14
CA ARG A 59 -0.22 -11.06 6.62
C ARG A 59 0.89 -11.04 5.57
N VAL A 60 0.53 -11.13 4.28
CA VAL A 60 1.49 -11.05 3.18
C VAL A 60 1.73 -9.58 2.85
N VAL A 61 2.97 -9.12 3.00
CA VAL A 61 3.35 -7.75 2.66
C VAL A 61 3.27 -7.54 1.16
N ILE A 62 2.48 -6.55 0.75
CA ILE A 62 2.30 -6.18 -0.66
C ILE A 62 3.22 -5.04 -1.08
N GLY A 63 3.61 -4.18 -0.14
CA GLY A 63 4.44 -3.01 -0.38
C GLY A 63 4.29 -1.97 0.73
N ALA A 64 4.75 -0.76 0.47
CA ALA A 64 4.54 0.40 1.33
C ALA A 64 3.77 1.50 0.60
N VAL A 65 3.06 2.33 1.35
CA VAL A 65 2.39 3.53 0.82
C VAL A 65 3.46 4.42 0.18
N ALA A 66 3.29 4.72 -1.11
CA ALA A 66 4.11 5.64 -1.85
C ALA A 66 3.64 7.08 -1.59
N ASP A 67 2.37 7.35 -1.90
CA ASP A 67 1.73 8.64 -1.70
C ASP A 67 0.31 8.50 -1.14
N THR A 68 -0.12 9.53 -0.42
CA THR A 68 -1.49 9.68 0.08
C THR A 68 -2.11 10.92 -0.57
N PHE A 69 -3.26 10.76 -1.23
CA PHE A 69 -3.96 11.83 -1.93
C PHE A 69 -5.48 11.66 -1.85
N GLY A 70 -6.25 12.54 -2.48
CA GLY A 70 -7.72 12.49 -2.46
C GLY A 70 -8.34 13.36 -1.38
N ARG A 71 -9.63 13.12 -1.06
CA ARG A 71 -10.37 13.91 -0.08
C ARG A 71 -10.12 13.35 1.31
N VAL A 72 -10.16 14.21 2.33
CA VAL A 72 -10.03 13.78 3.72
C VAL A 72 -11.09 12.73 4.11
N GLN A 73 -12.31 12.85 3.57
CA GLN A 73 -13.39 11.89 3.80
C GLN A 73 -13.19 10.54 3.07
N GLU A 74 -12.41 10.53 2.00
CA GLU A 74 -12.15 9.36 1.15
C GLU A 74 -10.69 9.41 0.67
N PRO A 75 -9.72 9.11 1.55
CA PRO A 75 -8.32 9.15 1.17
C PRO A 75 -8.00 8.02 0.19
N LEU A 76 -7.08 8.30 -0.72
CA LEU A 76 -6.54 7.37 -1.70
C LEU A 76 -5.05 7.17 -1.41
N TYR A 77 -4.63 5.92 -1.34
CA TYR A 77 -3.24 5.53 -1.10
C TYR A 77 -2.69 4.85 -2.35
N SER A 78 -1.57 5.34 -2.88
CA SER A 78 -0.81 4.62 -3.90
C SER A 78 0.20 3.70 -3.24
N VAL A 79 0.34 2.51 -3.80
CA VAL A 79 1.26 1.48 -3.30
C VAL A 79 1.93 0.89 -4.51
N ALA A 80 3.23 1.12 -4.63
CA ALA A 80 3.99 0.44 -5.65
C ALA A 80 4.31 -0.98 -5.17
N PHE A 81 4.02 -1.97 -6.00
CA PHE A 81 4.32 -3.36 -5.74
C PHE A 81 5.15 -3.91 -6.90
N THR A 82 6.27 -4.54 -6.58
CA THR A 82 6.96 -5.38 -7.55
C THR A 82 6.20 -6.69 -7.66
N ASN A 83 5.60 -6.90 -8.83
CA ASN A 83 5.38 -8.23 -9.38
C ASN A 83 6.79 -8.85 -9.46
N ALA A 84 7.21 -9.50 -8.39
CA ALA A 84 8.19 -10.56 -8.49
C ALA A 84 7.40 -11.72 -9.09
N LYS A 85 7.27 -11.74 -10.41
CA LYS A 85 7.08 -12.97 -11.15
C LYS A 85 8.27 -13.82 -10.76
N GLU A 86 8.00 -14.79 -9.91
CA GLU A 86 8.83 -15.97 -9.71
C GLU A 86 9.21 -16.58 -11.07
#